data_AF-A0A955ZAM5-F1
#
_entry.id   AF-A0A955ZAM5-F1
#
_cell.length_a   1.000
_cell.length_b   1.000
_cell.length_c   1.000
_cell.angle_alpha   90.00
_cell.angle_beta   90.00
_cell.angle_gamma   90.00
#
_symmetry.space_group_name_H-M   'P 1'
#
loop_
_entity.id
_entity.type
_entity.pdbx_description
1 polymer ?
#
loop_
_entity_poly.entity_id
_entity_poly.type
_entity_poly.pdbx_seq_one_letter_code
_entity_poly.pdbx_strand_id
1 'polypeptide(L)' 'MDASKALEKAKDIATRIAAPAASKHDSEGSFPAETMKALGEAGLLGLHVPTELGGLGLGPRAFADVMAALAEADGS' A
#
# COMPACT_ATOMS: atom_id res chain seq x y z
N MET A 1 9.00 -0.82 -11.70
CA MET A 1 9.29 -1.40 -10.37
C MET A 1 8.87 -2.86 -10.42
N ASP A 2 9.65 -3.79 -9.87
CA ASP A 2 9.27 -5.21 -9.81
C ASP A 2 8.48 -5.55 -8.53
N ALA A 3 7.99 -6.79 -8.45
CA ALA A 3 7.16 -7.27 -7.33
C ALA A 3 7.88 -7.23 -5.97
N SER A 4 9.18 -7.58 -5.93
CA SER A 4 9.96 -7.59 -4.69
C SER A 4 10.09 -6.16 -4.14
N LYS A 5 10.45 -5.21 -5.00
CA LYS A 5 10.59 -3.81 -4.62
C LYS A 5 9.26 -3.16 -4.26
N ALA A 6 8.16 -3.57 -4.89
CA ALA A 6 6.82 -3.13 -4.52
C ALA A 6 6.44 -3.58 -3.11
N LEU A 7 6.71 -4.85 -2.77
CA LEU A 7 6.47 -5.41 -1.44
C LEU A 7 7.32 -4.72 -0.36
N GLU A 8 8.60 -4.48 -0.61
CA GLU A 8 9.48 -3.80 0.34
C GLU A 8 9.02 -2.37 0.63
N LYS A 9 8.57 -1.62 -0.39
CA LYS A 9 7.98 -0.29 -0.19
C LYS A 9 6.67 -0.35 0.60
N ALA A 10 5.83 -1.35 0.34
CA ALA A 10 4.57 -1.52 1.08
C ALA A 10 4.84 -1.78 2.57
N LYS A 11 5.81 -2.64 2.90
CA LYS A 11 6.21 -2.92 4.30
C LYS A 11 6.78 -1.69 5.01
N ASP A 12 7.57 -0.87 4.31
CA ASP A 12 8.10 0.38 4.87
C ASP A 12 6.97 1.37 5.21
N ILE A 13 6.02 1.56 4.29
CA ILE A 13 4.83 2.41 4.51
C ILE A 13 3.96 1.84 5.63
N ALA A 14 3.72 0.53 5.63
CA ALA A 14 2.95 -0.17 6.66
C ALA A 14 3.55 0.10 8.05
N THR A 15 4.87 -0.09 8.20
CA THR A 15 5.57 0.05 9.48
C THR A 15 5.67 1.51 9.94
N ARG A 16 5.95 2.44 9.02
CA ARG A 16 6.31 3.82 9.38
C ARG A 16 5.14 4.79 9.38
N ILE A 17 4.07 4.48 8.66
CA ILE A 17 2.96 5.42 8.41
C ILE A 17 1.64 4.81 8.85
N ALA A 18 1.29 3.62 8.36
CA ALA A 18 -0.01 3.01 8.66
C ALA A 18 -0.13 2.55 10.12
N ALA A 19 0.78 1.69 10.59
CA ALA A 19 0.72 1.10 11.93
C ALA A 19 0.66 2.14 13.07
N PRO A 20 1.44 3.25 13.06
CA PRO A 20 1.34 4.27 14.10
C PRO A 20 -0.01 5.00 14.15
N ALA A 21 -0.74 5.06 13.03
CA ALA A 21 -2.00 5.80 12.92
C ALA A 21 -3.26 4.91 13.05
N ALA A 22 -3.12 3.60 12.85
CA ALA A 22 -4.22 2.63 12.82
C ALA A 22 -5.20 2.76 14.01
N SER A 23 -4.69 2.75 15.25
CA SER A 23 -5.57 2.85 16.44
C SER A 23 -6.36 4.15 16.51
N LYS A 24 -5.82 5.25 15.96
CA LYS A 24 -6.53 6.53 15.90
C LYS A 24 -7.64 6.44 14.85
N HIS A 25 -7.34 5.92 13.66
CA HIS A 25 -8.31 5.73 12.58
C HIS A 25 -9.48 4.85 13.04
N ASP A 26 -9.21 3.74 13.73
CA ASP A 26 -10.25 2.86 14.29
C ASP A 26 -11.16 3.61 15.28
N SER A 27 -10.56 4.42 16.16
CA SER A 27 -11.33 5.14 17.19
C SER A 27 -12.16 6.31 16.65
N GLU A 28 -11.67 6.97 15.59
CA GLU A 28 -12.28 8.17 15.02
C GLU A 28 -13.12 7.89 13.78
N GLY A 29 -13.00 6.70 13.18
CA GLY A 29 -13.56 6.39 11.86
C GLY A 29 -12.99 7.28 10.76
N SER A 30 -11.74 7.72 10.90
CA SER A 30 -11.10 8.66 9.98
C SER A 30 -10.37 7.95 8.83
N PHE A 31 -10.32 8.62 7.67
CA PHE A 31 -9.70 8.07 6.47
C PHE A 31 -8.16 8.18 6.53
N PRO A 32 -7.39 7.13 6.18
CA PRO A 32 -5.93 7.11 6.26
C PRO A 32 -5.25 7.91 5.12
N ALA A 33 -5.49 9.22 5.08
CA ALA A 33 -5.04 10.11 4.01
C ALA A 33 -3.52 10.10 3.81
N GLU A 34 -2.74 10.08 4.89
CA GLU A 34 -1.28 10.05 4.87
C GLU A 34 -0.75 8.75 4.28
N THR A 35 -1.34 7.60 4.67
CA THR A 35 -1.00 6.29 4.11
C THR A 35 -1.30 6.26 2.61
N MET A 36 -2.49 6.72 2.20
CA MET A 36 -2.89 6.74 0.79
C MET A 36 -1.99 7.65 -0.05
N LYS A 37 -1.59 8.81 0.49
CA LYS A 37 -0.64 9.70 -0.17
C LYS A 37 0.72 9.01 -0.36
N ALA A 38 1.23 8.35 0.69
CA ALA A 38 2.50 7.63 0.61
C ALA A 38 2.48 6.48 -0.40
N LEU A 39 1.37 5.73 -0.47
CA LEU A 39 1.18 4.68 -1.47
C LEU A 39 1.18 5.25 -2.90
N GLY A 40 0.55 6.41 -3.10
CA GLY A 40 0.56 7.13 -4.37
C GLY A 40 1.96 7.57 -4.79
N GLU A 41 2.70 8.23 -3.89
CA GLU A 41 4.08 8.67 -4.13
C GLU A 41 5.04 7.48 -4.38
N ALA A 42 4.76 6.33 -3.76
CA ALA A 42 5.51 5.09 -3.96
C ALA A 42 5.14 4.34 -5.26
N GLY A 43 4.10 4.78 -5.98
CA GLY A 43 3.60 4.13 -7.20
C GLY A 43 2.85 2.83 -6.96
N LEU A 44 2.37 2.58 -5.73
CA LEU A 44 1.71 1.34 -5.33
C LEU A 44 0.20 1.32 -5.60
N LEU A 45 -0.40 2.44 -6.02
CA LEU A 45 -1.82 2.50 -6.37
C LEU A 45 -2.14 1.92 -7.76
N GLY A 46 -1.13 1.63 -8.57
CA GLY A 46 -1.25 1.11 -9.94
C GLY A 46 -0.67 -0.30 -10.13
N LEU A 47 -0.62 -1.13 -9.08
CA LEU A 47 0.09 -2.43 -9.10
C LEU A 47 -0.31 -3.33 -10.27
N HIS A 48 -1.62 -3.54 -10.47
CA HIS A 48 -2.16 -4.43 -11.50
C HIS A 48 -2.58 -3.70 -12.79
N VAL A 49 -2.44 -2.37 -12.83
CA VAL A 49 -2.82 -1.56 -14.00
C VAL A 49 -1.80 -1.84 -15.11
N PRO A 50 -2.23 -2.06 -16.36
CA PRO A 50 -1.32 -2.27 -17.49
C PRO A 50 -0.31 -1.13 -17.66
N THR A 51 0.90 -1.48 -18.11
CA THR A 51 2.01 -0.53 -18.24
C THR A 51 1.72 0.58 -19.26
N GLU A 52 0.98 0.27 -20.31
CA GLU A 52 0.52 1.19 -21.35
C GLU A 52 -0.48 2.23 -20.84
N LEU A 53 -1.08 2.00 -19.66
CA LEU A 53 -1.95 2.94 -18.96
C LEU A 53 -1.24 3.62 -17.77
N GLY A 54 0.08 3.46 -17.65
CA GLY A 54 0.89 4.06 -16.59
C GLY A 54 0.95 3.26 -15.28
N GLY A 55 0.50 2.01 -15.28
CA GLY A 55 0.61 1.11 -14.13
C GLY A 55 1.90 0.29 -14.09
N LEU A 56 1.96 -0.67 -13.17
CA LEU A 56 3.12 -1.55 -12.99
C LEU A 56 2.97 -2.91 -13.70
N GLY A 57 1.78 -3.26 -14.17
CA GLY A 57 1.50 -4.52 -14.88
C GLY A 57 1.83 -5.78 -14.07
N LEU A 58 1.83 -5.69 -12.73
CA LEU A 58 2.14 -6.83 -11.88
C LEU A 58 0.95 -7.79 -11.78
N GLY A 59 1.27 -9.07 -11.62
CA GLY A 59 0.26 -10.13 -11.49
C GLY A 59 -0.43 -10.16 -10.12
N PRO A 60 -1.51 -10.95 -10.00
CA PRO A 60 -2.34 -11.03 -8.79
C PRO A 60 -1.57 -11.47 -7.54
N ARG A 61 -0.49 -12.25 -7.69
CA ARG A 61 0.36 -12.65 -6.57
C ARG A 61 1.04 -11.46 -5.91
N ALA A 62 1.66 -10.59 -6.70
CA ALA A 62 2.33 -9.40 -6.17
C ALA A 62 1.34 -8.43 -5.53
N PHE A 63 0.15 -8.29 -6.12
CA PHE A 63 -0.94 -7.51 -5.54
C PHE A 63 -1.35 -8.07 -4.17
N ALA A 64 -1.60 -9.37 -4.06
CA ALA A 64 -1.99 -10.02 -2.80
C ALA A 64 -0.91 -9.86 -1.72
N ASP A 65 0.36 -10.05 -2.06
CA ASP A 65 1.47 -9.90 -1.10
C ASP A 65 1.58 -8.45 -0.58
N VAL A 66 1.41 -7.45 -1.45
CA VAL A 66 1.40 -6.03 -1.05
C VAL A 66 0.20 -5.70 -0.17
N MET A 67 -1.00 -6.13 -0.56
CA MET A 67 -2.21 -5.89 0.23
C MET A 67 -2.13 -6.54 1.61
N ALA A 68 -1.61 -7.77 1.69
CA ALA A 68 -1.43 -8.45 2.97
C ALA A 68 -0.47 -7.70 3.90
N ALA A 69 0.64 -7.19 3.38
CA ALA A 69 1.60 -6.41 4.18
C ALA A 69 1.01 -5.09 4.71
N LEU A 70 0.14 -4.43 3.94
CA LEU A 70 -0.56 -3.22 4.39
C LEU A 70 -1.64 -3.54 5.42
N ALA A 71 -2.46 -4.56 5.14
CA ALA A 71 -3.56 -4.99 6.01
C ALA A 71 -3.10 -5.53 7.37
N GLU A 72 -1.86 -6.04 7.47
CA GLU A 72 -1.24 -6.40 8.75
C GLU A 72 -1.04 -5.18 9.66
N ALA A 73 -0.82 -4.00 9.09
CA ALA A 73 -0.55 -2.76 9.84
C ALA A 73 -1.82 -1.94 10.12
N ASP A 74 -2.73 -1.83 9.14
CA ASP A 74 -3.99 -1.09 9.24
C ASP A 74 -5.00 -1.74 8.29
N GLY A 75 -6.17 -2.12 8.80
CA GLY A 75 -7.21 -2.81 8.04
C GLY A 75 -8.26 -1.90 7.38
N SER A 76 -8.13 -0.58 7.56
CA SER A 76 -9.05 0.44 7.02
C SER A 76 -8.90 0.72 5.52
#